data_AF-A0A7D6I8H8-F1
#
_entry.id   AF-A0A7D6I8H8-F1
#
_cell.length_a   1.000
_cell.length_b   1.000
_cell.length_c   1.000
_cell.angle_alpha   90.00
_cell.angle_beta   90.00
_cell.angle_gamma   90.00
#
_symmetry.space_group_name_H-M   'P 1'
#
loop_
_entity.id
_entity.type
_entity.pdbx_description
1 polymer ?
#
loop_
_entity_poly.entity_id
_entity_poly.type
_entity_poly.pdbx_seq_one_letter_code
_entity_poly.pdbx_strand_id
1 'polypeptide(L)'
;MTAAFASGHRQENRVEQLKQLRQKIAALSGKQAVPTEDPVPQGQGLVPRGAVAVLSGARSLLLRMVAQVTAEGGNAAIVGQPDIGLLAAVEMGADLSRLAVIPDPGSDPVEVAAVLIDGMDLVVLDLGGRRVTWTRARAVVARARNRGCTVLVTDGEWEGASTRLEARICGYEITPTLGDVPAPGFGRISGVRLQVCANGRTIGRSRTG
;
A
#
# COMPACT_ATOMS: atom_id res chain seq x y z
N MET A 1 -28.94 71.91 15.75
CA MET A 1 -27.59 71.31 15.68
C MET A 1 -27.52 70.25 16.76
N THR A 2 -27.68 68.97 16.39
CA THR A 2 -27.70 67.85 17.34
C THR A 2 -26.85 66.72 16.76
N ALA A 3 -25.84 66.32 17.52
CA ALA A 3 -24.78 65.42 17.10
C ALA A 3 -25.19 63.94 17.15
N ALA A 4 -24.73 63.17 16.16
CA ALA A 4 -24.80 61.71 16.11
C ALA A 4 -23.37 61.15 16.24
N PHE A 5 -22.99 60.76 17.45
CA PHE A 5 -21.75 60.01 17.72
C PHE A 5 -22.12 58.64 18.30
N ALA A 6 -22.16 57.59 17.47
CA ALA A 6 -22.30 56.21 17.96
C ALA A 6 -21.82 55.12 16.96
N SER A 7 -20.83 55.40 16.10
CA SER A 7 -20.40 54.45 15.04
C SER A 7 -19.01 53.84 15.26
N GLY A 8 -18.16 54.42 16.11
CA GLY A 8 -16.75 54.01 16.27
C GLY A 8 -16.57 52.67 16.98
N HIS A 9 -17.24 52.48 18.11
CA HIS A 9 -17.03 51.30 18.98
C HIS A 9 -17.50 49.96 18.40
N ARG A 10 -18.44 49.98 17.45
CA ARG A 10 -18.92 48.75 16.79
C ARG A 10 -17.96 48.28 15.70
N GLN A 11 -17.23 49.21 15.07
CA GLN A 11 -16.26 48.92 14.02
C GLN A 11 -14.95 48.37 14.62
N GLU A 12 -14.49 48.95 15.74
CA GLU A 12 -13.31 48.49 16.49
C GLU A 12 -13.47 47.03 16.97
N ASN A 13 -14.65 46.69 17.51
CA ASN A 13 -14.94 45.32 17.94
C ASN A 13 -14.90 44.29 16.81
N ARG A 14 -15.30 44.66 15.58
CA ARG A 14 -15.30 43.74 14.44
C ARG A 14 -13.90 43.49 13.91
N VAL A 15 -13.04 44.51 13.92
CA VAL A 15 -11.63 44.39 13.53
C VAL A 15 -10.88 43.53 14.56
N GLU A 16 -11.18 43.68 15.85
CA GLU A 16 -10.56 42.88 16.90
C GLU A 16 -11.04 41.42 16.87
N GLN A 17 -12.33 41.18 16.59
CA GLN A 17 -12.86 39.83 16.36
C GLN A 17 -12.21 39.14 15.15
N LEU A 18 -11.96 39.88 14.05
CA LEU A 18 -11.27 39.35 12.88
C LEU A 18 -9.81 39.00 13.18
N LYS A 19 -9.12 39.80 13.99
CA LYS A 19 -7.75 39.50 14.46
C LYS A 19 -7.75 38.25 15.35
N GLN A 20 -8.70 38.14 16.29
CA GLN A 20 -8.84 36.95 17.14
C GLN A 20 -9.19 35.69 16.34
N LEU A 21 -10.04 35.80 15.31
CA LEU A 21 -10.33 34.66 14.41
C LEU A 21 -9.08 34.25 13.61
N ARG A 22 -8.31 35.22 13.09
CA ARG A 22 -7.05 34.94 12.38
C ARG A 22 -6.01 34.30 13.32
N GLN A 23 -5.90 34.75 14.56
CA GLN A 23 -5.04 34.13 15.56
C GLN A 23 -5.49 32.72 15.93
N LYS A 24 -6.80 32.48 16.09
CA LYS A 24 -7.33 31.13 16.33
C LYS A 24 -7.11 30.19 15.14
N ILE A 25 -7.28 30.67 13.91
CA ILE A 25 -7.00 29.90 12.69
C ILE A 25 -5.49 29.61 12.57
N ALA A 26 -4.62 30.57 12.89
CA ALA A 26 -3.17 30.37 12.90
C ALA A 26 -2.72 29.37 13.99
N ALA A 27 -3.34 29.41 15.17
CA ALA A 27 -3.10 28.45 16.25
C ALA A 27 -3.60 27.03 15.91
N LEU A 28 -4.66 26.91 15.10
CA LEU A 28 -5.12 25.64 14.53
C LEU A 28 -4.29 25.18 13.32
N SER A 29 -3.68 26.12 12.60
CA SER A 29 -2.82 25.92 11.41
C SER A 29 -1.32 25.83 11.75
N GLY A 30 -0.98 25.65 13.03
CA GLY A 30 0.40 25.55 13.53
C GLY A 30 0.80 24.15 14.00
N LYS A 31 -0.11 23.17 14.02
CA LYS A 31 0.29 21.76 14.10
C LYS A 31 0.57 21.26 12.70
N GLN A 32 1.77 21.60 12.23
CA GLN A 32 2.50 20.75 11.30
C GLN A 32 2.71 19.43 12.05
N ALA A 33 1.70 18.56 11.97
CA ALA A 33 1.91 17.15 12.20
C ALA A 33 2.93 16.77 11.13
N VAL A 34 4.18 16.60 11.53
CA VAL A 34 4.98 15.51 10.99
C VAL A 34 4.00 14.34 10.95
N PRO A 35 3.64 13.80 9.77
CA PRO A 35 2.79 12.63 9.74
C PRO A 35 3.57 11.60 10.53
N THR A 36 3.13 11.33 11.77
CA THR A 36 3.51 10.13 12.47
C THR A 36 3.06 9.03 11.54
N GLU A 37 4.03 8.47 10.83
CA GLU A 37 3.83 7.24 10.09
C GLU A 37 3.26 6.27 11.12
N ASP A 38 1.99 5.91 10.97
CA ASP A 38 1.55 4.65 11.55
C ASP A 38 2.47 3.62 10.90
N PRO A 39 3.39 2.98 11.63
CA PRO A 39 4.22 1.96 11.05
C PRO A 39 3.24 0.89 10.60
N VAL A 40 3.02 0.79 9.29
CA VAL A 40 2.36 -0.39 8.74
C VAL A 40 3.14 -1.55 9.33
N PRO A 41 2.50 -2.48 10.06
CA PRO A 41 3.21 -3.58 10.65
C PRO A 41 3.99 -4.21 9.51
N GLN A 42 5.31 -4.32 9.70
CA GLN A 42 6.24 -5.00 8.79
C GLN A 42 5.45 -6.14 8.14
N GLY A 43 5.32 -6.14 6.82
CA GLY A 43 4.39 -6.87 5.95
C GLY A 43 3.95 -8.27 6.37
N GLN A 44 4.75 -8.97 7.18
CA GLN A 44 4.36 -10.13 7.99
C GLN A 44 3.10 -9.93 8.86
N GLY A 45 2.72 -8.69 9.21
CA GLY A 45 1.53 -8.40 10.01
C GLY A 45 0.24 -8.18 9.21
N LEU A 46 0.31 -8.01 7.88
CA LEU A 46 -0.89 -7.82 7.05
C LEU A 46 -1.62 -9.13 6.77
N VAL A 47 -0.87 -10.23 6.63
CA VAL A 47 -1.40 -11.54 6.27
C VAL A 47 -0.77 -12.59 7.18
N PRO A 48 -1.55 -13.40 7.91
CA PRO A 48 -1.01 -14.49 8.71
C PRO A 48 -0.21 -15.48 7.84
N ARG A 49 0.87 -16.03 8.40
CA ARG A 49 1.63 -17.10 7.72
C ARG A 49 0.72 -18.28 7.39
N GLY A 50 0.92 -18.88 6.22
CA GLY A 50 0.10 -19.98 5.75
C GLY A 50 -1.32 -19.59 5.29
N ALA A 51 -1.64 -18.29 5.23
CA ALA A 51 -2.94 -17.83 4.75
C ALA A 51 -2.92 -17.49 3.26
N VAL A 52 -4.12 -17.40 2.69
CA VAL A 52 -4.33 -16.90 1.34
C VAL A 52 -5.04 -15.55 1.42
N ALA A 53 -4.41 -14.53 0.86
CA ALA A 53 -4.94 -13.18 0.77
C ALA A 53 -5.20 -12.80 -0.69
N VAL A 54 -6.25 -12.03 -0.93
CA VAL A 54 -6.51 -11.42 -2.25
C VAL A 54 -6.07 -9.96 -2.19
N LEU A 55 -5.26 -9.54 -3.15
CA LEU A 55 -4.81 -8.16 -3.31
C LEU A 55 -5.45 -7.52 -4.53
N SER A 56 -6.00 -6.31 -4.33
CA SER A 56 -6.47 -5.43 -5.39
C SER A 56 -5.82 -4.04 -5.32
N GLY A 57 -5.82 -3.34 -6.44
CA GLY A 57 -5.33 -1.96 -6.55
C GLY A 57 -3.85 -1.87 -6.90
N ALA A 58 -3.11 -1.05 -6.15
CA ALA A 58 -1.74 -0.65 -6.49
C ALA A 58 -0.75 -1.82 -6.39
N ARG A 59 -0.05 -2.10 -7.51
CA ARG A 59 0.93 -3.18 -7.61
C ARG A 59 2.17 -3.00 -6.72
N SER A 60 2.46 -1.78 -6.29
CA SER A 60 3.59 -1.50 -5.39
C SER A 60 3.47 -2.20 -4.03
N LEU A 61 2.26 -2.55 -3.57
CA LEU A 61 2.10 -3.32 -2.34
C LEU A 61 2.64 -4.76 -2.47
N LEU A 62 2.37 -5.46 -3.58
CA LEU A 62 2.94 -6.82 -3.76
C LEU A 62 4.46 -6.78 -3.84
N LEU A 63 5.02 -5.79 -4.54
CA LEU A 63 6.47 -5.64 -4.67
C LEU A 63 7.12 -5.39 -3.31
N ARG A 64 6.48 -4.58 -2.46
CA ARG A 64 6.96 -4.35 -1.10
C ARG A 64 6.91 -5.61 -0.25
N MET A 65 5.87 -6.42 -0.36
CA MET A 65 5.76 -7.69 0.38
C MET A 65 6.84 -8.69 -0.08
N VAL A 66 7.08 -8.78 -1.40
CA VAL A 66 8.17 -9.61 -1.96
C VAL A 66 9.54 -9.11 -1.49
N ALA A 67 9.78 -7.80 -1.56
CA ALA A 67 11.03 -7.21 -1.14
C ALA A 67 11.32 -7.49 0.33
N GLN A 68 10.31 -7.36 1.18
CA GLN A 68 10.45 -7.65 2.60
C GLN A 68 10.77 -9.12 2.87
N VAL A 69 10.00 -10.06 2.31
CA VAL A 69 10.22 -11.51 2.56
C VAL A 69 11.62 -11.92 2.12
N THR A 70 12.06 -11.44 0.96
CA THR A 70 13.38 -11.77 0.42
C THR A 70 14.51 -11.09 1.19
N ALA A 71 14.34 -9.84 1.64
CA ALA A 71 15.29 -9.13 2.50
C ALA A 71 15.48 -9.79 3.87
N GLU A 72 14.42 -10.40 4.40
CA GLU A 72 14.45 -11.18 5.66
C GLU A 72 15.05 -12.58 5.48
N GLY A 73 15.48 -12.94 4.26
CA GLY A 73 16.10 -14.21 3.92
C GLY A 73 15.13 -15.32 3.51
N GLY A 74 13.83 -15.02 3.41
CA GLY A 74 12.82 -15.94 2.89
C GLY A 74 12.85 -16.05 1.35
N ASN A 75 12.18 -17.06 0.81
CA ASN A 75 12.04 -17.27 -0.63
C ASN A 75 10.66 -16.83 -1.11
N ALA A 76 10.61 -16.12 -2.24
CA ALA A 76 9.38 -15.67 -2.84
C ALA A 76 9.26 -16.14 -4.31
N ALA A 77 8.03 -16.35 -4.76
CA ALA A 77 7.74 -16.62 -6.16
C ALA A 77 6.65 -15.68 -6.69
N ILE A 78 6.79 -15.25 -7.95
CA ILE A 78 5.78 -14.48 -8.68
C ILE A 78 5.35 -15.28 -9.89
N VAL A 79 4.05 -15.53 -10.01
CA VAL A 79 3.44 -16.39 -11.03
C VAL A 79 2.44 -15.58 -11.84
N GLY A 80 2.59 -15.58 -13.16
CA GLY A 80 1.62 -14.97 -14.09
C GLY A 80 1.66 -13.44 -14.18
N GLN A 81 2.71 -12.79 -13.68
CA GLN A 81 2.89 -11.33 -13.79
C GLN A 81 4.03 -11.00 -14.79
N PRO A 82 3.78 -11.01 -16.11
CA PRO A 82 4.82 -10.77 -17.12
C PRO A 82 5.41 -9.36 -17.06
N ASP A 83 4.58 -8.36 -16.76
CA ASP A 83 4.96 -6.93 -16.75
C ASP A 83 5.41 -6.44 -15.35
N ILE A 84 5.87 -7.35 -14.49
CA ILE A 84 6.24 -6.98 -13.12
C ILE A 84 7.57 -6.22 -13.09
N GLY A 85 7.57 -5.07 -12.41
CA GLY A 85 8.77 -4.23 -12.27
C GLY A 85 9.76 -4.81 -11.26
N LEU A 86 10.63 -5.74 -11.69
CA LEU A 86 11.67 -6.31 -10.82
C LEU A 86 12.67 -5.28 -10.32
N LEU A 87 13.01 -4.28 -11.14
CA LEU A 87 13.86 -3.17 -10.71
C LEU A 87 13.24 -2.44 -9.51
N ALA A 88 11.93 -2.18 -9.54
CA ALA A 88 11.24 -1.56 -8.42
C ALA A 88 11.24 -2.45 -7.17
N ALA A 89 11.24 -3.78 -7.32
CA ALA A 89 11.42 -4.69 -6.20
C ALA A 89 12.82 -4.53 -5.57
N VAL A 90 13.87 -4.47 -6.39
CA VAL A 90 15.26 -4.27 -5.94
C VAL A 90 15.43 -2.92 -5.25
N GLU A 91 14.86 -1.85 -5.79
CA GLU A 91 14.86 -0.52 -5.16
C GLU A 91 14.15 -0.53 -3.80
N MET A 92 13.16 -1.41 -3.62
CA MET A 92 12.50 -1.65 -2.33
C MET A 92 13.27 -2.59 -1.39
N GLY A 93 14.44 -3.10 -1.81
CA GLY A 93 15.31 -3.97 -1.01
C GLY A 93 15.15 -5.46 -1.27
N ALA A 94 14.49 -5.87 -2.37
CA ALA A 94 14.35 -7.28 -2.69
C ALA A 94 15.70 -7.95 -3.02
N ASP A 95 15.88 -9.17 -2.52
CA ASP A 95 16.98 -10.06 -2.91
C ASP A 95 16.52 -10.96 -4.06
N LEU A 96 16.99 -10.66 -5.29
CA LEU A 96 16.62 -11.42 -6.48
C LEU A 96 17.16 -12.86 -6.46
N SER A 97 18.20 -13.17 -5.67
CA SER A 97 18.70 -14.54 -5.55
C SER A 97 17.70 -15.48 -4.86
N ARG A 98 16.68 -14.90 -4.19
CA ARG A 98 15.61 -15.60 -3.47
C ARG A 98 14.23 -15.41 -4.11
N LEU A 99 14.19 -14.85 -5.33
CA LEU A 99 12.97 -14.57 -6.07
C LEU A 99 12.87 -15.44 -7.33
N ALA A 100 11.87 -16.32 -7.38
CA ALA A 100 11.48 -17.02 -8.59
C ALA A 100 10.43 -16.22 -9.37
N VAL A 101 10.57 -16.12 -10.69
CA VAL A 101 9.59 -15.45 -11.55
C VAL A 101 9.16 -16.40 -12.65
N ILE A 102 7.86 -16.68 -12.71
CA ILE A 102 7.20 -17.52 -13.70
C ILE A 102 6.24 -16.62 -14.47
N PRO A 103 6.70 -15.92 -15.51
CA PRO A 103 5.87 -14.95 -16.23
C PRO A 103 4.69 -15.61 -16.95
N ASP A 104 4.91 -16.82 -17.48
CA ASP A 104 3.91 -17.58 -18.23
C ASP A 104 3.71 -18.98 -17.61
N PRO A 105 2.75 -19.12 -16.68
CA PRO A 105 2.50 -20.39 -15.98
C PRO A 105 1.69 -21.40 -16.79
N GLY A 106 1.36 -21.11 -18.05
CA GLY A 106 0.59 -22.00 -18.91
C GLY A 106 -0.89 -22.10 -18.56
N SER A 107 -1.48 -23.28 -18.77
CA SER A 107 -2.93 -23.48 -18.67
C SER A 107 -3.48 -23.44 -17.24
N ASP A 108 -2.65 -23.78 -16.25
CA ASP A 108 -3.08 -23.88 -14.85
C ASP A 108 -2.11 -23.18 -13.86
N PRO A 109 -2.26 -21.87 -13.65
CA PRO A 109 -1.40 -21.12 -12.74
C PRO A 109 -1.58 -21.52 -11.27
N VAL A 110 -2.75 -22.06 -10.89
CA VAL A 110 -3.03 -22.47 -9.51
C VAL A 110 -2.28 -23.75 -9.17
N GLU A 111 -2.12 -24.66 -10.14
CA GLU A 111 -1.28 -25.85 -9.98
C GLU A 111 0.20 -25.47 -9.81
N VAL A 112 0.72 -24.56 -10.64
CA VAL A 112 2.09 -24.03 -10.50
C VAL A 112 2.31 -23.43 -9.11
N ALA A 113 1.37 -22.61 -8.64
CA ALA A 113 1.42 -22.06 -7.28
C ALA A 113 1.40 -23.16 -6.21
N ALA A 114 0.58 -24.20 -6.37
CA ALA A 114 0.50 -25.31 -5.42
C ALA A 114 1.81 -26.09 -5.27
N VAL A 115 2.59 -26.21 -6.35
CA VAL A 115 3.94 -26.80 -6.31
C VAL A 115 4.92 -25.87 -5.59
N LEU A 116 4.88 -24.58 -5.89
CA LEU A 116 5.78 -23.60 -5.29
C LEU A 116 5.59 -23.44 -3.77
N ILE A 117 4.36 -23.60 -3.28
CA ILE A 117 4.02 -23.53 -1.84
C ILE A 117 4.87 -24.47 -0.98
N ASP A 118 5.38 -25.59 -1.54
CA ASP A 118 6.18 -26.54 -0.77
C ASP A 118 7.59 -26.02 -0.43
N GLY A 119 8.09 -24.98 -1.11
CA GLY A 119 9.44 -24.45 -0.91
C GLY A 119 9.55 -22.93 -0.73
N MET A 120 8.43 -22.19 -0.82
CA MET A 120 8.41 -20.73 -0.75
C MET A 120 7.78 -20.24 0.55
N ASP A 121 8.20 -19.07 1.02
CA ASP A 121 7.56 -18.35 2.12
C ASP A 121 6.41 -17.46 1.62
N LEU A 122 6.52 -16.96 0.38
CA LEU A 122 5.52 -16.15 -0.28
C LEU A 122 5.33 -16.57 -1.75
N VAL A 123 4.09 -16.82 -2.17
CA VAL A 123 3.74 -17.01 -3.57
C VAL A 123 2.74 -15.95 -4.00
N VAL A 124 3.14 -15.09 -4.93
CA VAL A 124 2.25 -14.16 -5.62
C VAL A 124 1.69 -14.86 -6.85
N LEU A 125 0.37 -14.96 -6.92
CA LEU A 125 -0.34 -15.67 -7.98
C LEU A 125 -1.28 -14.72 -8.71
N ASP A 126 -1.00 -14.49 -9.99
CA ASP A 126 -1.93 -13.84 -10.89
C ASP A 126 -2.93 -14.85 -11.47
N LEU A 127 -4.22 -14.58 -11.28
CA LEU A 127 -5.29 -15.39 -11.85
C LEU A 127 -5.73 -14.89 -13.22
N GLY A 128 -5.35 -13.69 -13.68
CA GLY A 128 -5.75 -13.17 -15.00
C GLY A 128 -7.27 -13.17 -15.22
N GLY A 129 -8.02 -12.68 -14.24
CA GLY A 129 -9.48 -12.62 -14.22
C GLY A 129 -10.19 -13.94 -13.90
N ARG A 130 -9.46 -15.04 -13.66
CA ARG A 130 -10.07 -16.36 -13.36
C ARG A 130 -10.63 -16.41 -11.93
N ARG A 131 -11.58 -17.32 -11.74
CA ARG A 131 -12.15 -17.66 -10.44
C ARG A 131 -11.69 -19.04 -9.98
N VAL A 132 -11.24 -19.13 -8.74
CA VAL A 132 -10.92 -20.38 -8.07
C VAL A 132 -12.10 -20.83 -7.22
N THR A 133 -12.64 -22.00 -7.53
CA THR A 133 -13.78 -22.59 -6.81
C THR A 133 -13.42 -22.96 -5.37
N TRP A 134 -14.41 -22.98 -4.48
CA TRP A 134 -14.23 -23.33 -3.06
C TRP A 134 -13.40 -24.59 -2.84
N THR A 135 -13.72 -25.69 -3.53
CA THR A 135 -13.03 -26.98 -3.37
C THR A 135 -11.53 -26.85 -3.67
N ARG A 136 -11.18 -26.17 -4.76
CA ARG A 136 -9.80 -25.94 -5.17
C ARG A 136 -9.09 -24.97 -4.24
N ALA A 137 -9.76 -23.90 -3.85
CA ALA A 137 -9.25 -22.92 -2.90
C ALA A 137 -8.92 -23.57 -1.55
N ARG A 138 -9.78 -24.45 -1.03
CA ARG A 138 -9.54 -25.16 0.25
C ARG A 138 -8.29 -26.02 0.20
N ALA A 139 -8.04 -26.73 -0.90
CA ALA A 139 -6.86 -27.58 -1.04
C ALA A 139 -5.57 -26.74 -0.98
N VAL A 140 -5.54 -25.60 -1.67
CA VAL A 140 -4.39 -24.68 -1.64
C VAL A 140 -4.23 -24.03 -0.27
N VAL A 141 -5.31 -23.57 0.36
CA VAL A 141 -5.27 -23.01 1.73
C VAL A 141 -4.74 -24.04 2.72
N ALA A 142 -5.15 -25.30 2.63
CA ALA A 142 -4.65 -26.36 3.51
C ALA A 142 -3.15 -26.59 3.31
N ARG A 143 -2.68 -26.60 2.05
CA ARG A 143 -1.26 -26.75 1.73
C ARG A 143 -0.43 -25.56 2.24
N ALA A 144 -0.89 -24.33 1.97
CA ALA A 144 -0.29 -23.09 2.44
C ALA A 144 -0.11 -23.12 3.97
N ARG A 145 -1.15 -23.52 4.72
CA ARG A 145 -1.09 -23.66 6.18
C ARG A 145 -0.07 -24.69 6.64
N ASN A 146 -0.06 -25.86 6.02
CA ASN A 146 0.86 -26.95 6.39
C ASN A 146 2.33 -26.59 6.13
N ARG A 147 2.60 -25.77 5.10
CA ARG A 147 3.95 -25.35 4.73
C ARG A 147 4.36 -24.01 5.34
N GLY A 148 3.41 -23.25 5.89
CA GLY A 148 3.65 -21.89 6.37
C GLY A 148 3.80 -20.84 5.26
N CYS A 149 3.58 -21.22 3.99
CA CYS A 149 3.67 -20.33 2.83
C CYS A 149 2.45 -19.39 2.77
N THR A 150 2.69 -18.10 2.64
CA THR A 150 1.63 -17.12 2.36
C THR A 150 1.35 -17.07 0.86
N VAL A 151 0.08 -17.09 0.45
CA VAL A 151 -0.29 -16.93 -0.97
C VAL A 151 -1.01 -15.60 -1.16
N LEU A 152 -0.49 -14.77 -2.06
CA LEU A 152 -1.07 -13.48 -2.42
C LEU A 152 -1.67 -13.58 -3.82
N VAL A 153 -2.98 -13.56 -3.91
CA VAL A 153 -3.72 -13.70 -5.16
C VAL A 153 -4.02 -12.33 -5.74
N THR A 154 -3.71 -12.11 -7.00
CA THR A 154 -4.01 -10.87 -7.75
C THR A 154 -4.92 -11.15 -8.93
N ASP A 155 -5.62 -10.10 -9.38
CA ASP A 155 -6.46 -10.09 -10.60
C ASP A 155 -7.31 -11.37 -10.77
N GLY A 156 -8.21 -11.61 -9.82
CA GLY A 156 -9.15 -12.72 -9.91
C GLY A 156 -9.94 -12.93 -8.63
N GLU A 157 -10.76 -13.98 -8.65
CA GLU A 157 -11.63 -14.34 -7.53
C GLU A 157 -11.11 -15.57 -6.79
N TRP A 158 -10.85 -15.41 -5.49
CA TRP A 158 -10.55 -16.52 -4.60
C TRP A 158 -11.68 -16.69 -3.58
N GLU A 159 -12.43 -17.78 -3.70
CA GLU A 159 -13.48 -18.08 -2.74
C GLU A 159 -12.88 -18.49 -1.39
N GLY A 160 -13.34 -17.86 -0.30
CA GLY A 160 -12.88 -18.19 1.05
C GLY A 160 -11.53 -17.58 1.46
N ALA A 161 -11.06 -16.54 0.76
CA ALA A 161 -9.89 -15.78 1.17
C ALA A 161 -10.10 -15.18 2.58
N SER A 162 -9.16 -15.44 3.50
CA SER A 162 -9.25 -14.96 4.88
C SER A 162 -8.97 -13.46 5.01
N THR A 163 -8.21 -12.91 4.07
CA THR A 163 -7.80 -11.51 4.05
C THR A 163 -7.97 -10.94 2.65
N ARG A 164 -8.59 -9.77 2.54
CA ARG A 164 -8.66 -9.00 1.30
C ARG A 164 -7.95 -7.68 1.51
N LEU A 165 -6.87 -7.46 0.78
CA LEU A 165 -6.07 -6.24 0.79
C LEU A 165 -6.48 -5.36 -0.39
N GLU A 166 -6.74 -4.09 -0.14
CA GLU A 166 -6.87 -3.04 -1.15
C GLU A 166 -5.75 -2.04 -0.94
N ALA A 167 -4.96 -1.78 -1.97
CA ALA A 167 -3.94 -0.74 -1.97
C ALA A 167 -4.34 0.41 -2.90
N ARG A 168 -4.34 1.63 -2.39
CA ARG A 168 -4.63 2.84 -3.18
C ARG A 168 -3.48 3.83 -3.09
N ILE A 169 -3.07 4.38 -4.22
CA ILE A 169 -2.11 5.49 -4.25
C ILE A 169 -2.79 6.74 -3.69
N CYS A 170 -2.26 7.29 -2.61
CA CYS A 170 -2.78 8.48 -1.94
C CYS A 170 -1.84 9.70 -2.05
N GLY A 171 -0.65 9.52 -2.63
CA GLY A 171 0.28 10.61 -2.91
C GLY A 171 1.54 10.14 -3.59
N TYR A 172 2.34 11.10 -4.02
CA TYR A 172 3.66 10.90 -4.60
C TYR A 172 4.66 11.78 -3.85
N GLU A 173 5.92 11.37 -3.87
CA GLU A 173 7.04 12.20 -3.45
C GLU A 173 7.80 12.65 -4.69
N ILE A 174 8.20 13.92 -4.69
CA ILE A 174 8.88 14.54 -5.83
C ILE A 174 10.24 15.03 -5.35
N THR A 175 11.29 14.62 -6.06
CA THR A 175 12.58 15.30 -5.99
C THR A 175 12.51 16.58 -6.82
N PRO A 176 12.74 17.76 -6.23
CA PRO A 176 12.67 19.03 -6.94
C PRO A 176 13.78 19.12 -8.00
N THR A 177 13.45 19.63 -9.18
CA THR A 177 14.39 19.80 -10.30
C THR A 177 15.20 21.09 -10.22
N LEU A 178 14.70 22.12 -9.52
CA LEU A 178 15.39 23.39 -9.31
C LEU A 178 14.77 24.12 -8.10
N GLY A 179 15.59 24.42 -7.09
CA GLY A 179 15.17 25.05 -5.82
C GLY A 179 14.72 24.06 -4.73
N ASP A 180 14.82 24.47 -3.45
CA ASP A 180 14.53 23.63 -2.28
C ASP A 180 13.04 23.31 -2.08
N VAL A 181 12.13 23.92 -2.86
CA VAL A 181 10.68 23.75 -2.70
C VAL A 181 10.10 22.99 -3.89
N PRO A 182 9.44 21.84 -3.68
CA PRO A 182 8.72 21.13 -4.73
C PRO A 182 7.60 22.00 -5.32
N ALA A 183 7.71 22.35 -6.59
CA ALA A 183 6.64 23.02 -7.33
C ALA A 183 5.66 21.95 -7.88
N PRO A 184 4.34 22.12 -7.70
CA PRO A 184 3.35 21.21 -8.29
C PRO A 184 3.54 21.09 -9.80
N GLY A 185 3.56 19.86 -10.33
CA GLY A 185 3.70 19.59 -11.76
C GLY A 185 5.13 19.59 -12.32
N PHE A 186 6.15 19.82 -11.48
CA PHE A 186 7.56 19.75 -11.87
C PHE A 186 8.33 18.82 -10.95
N GLY A 187 9.40 18.18 -11.46
CA GLY A 187 10.26 17.29 -10.70
C GLY A 187 10.18 15.82 -11.13
N ARG A 188 10.94 14.96 -10.45
CA ARG A 188 10.94 13.50 -10.67
C ARG A 188 10.24 12.81 -9.51
N ILE A 189 9.34 11.88 -9.80
CA ILE A 189 8.73 11.03 -8.77
C ILE A 189 9.85 10.20 -8.12
N SER A 190 10.05 10.40 -6.83
CA SER A 190 11.02 9.68 -6.01
C SER A 190 10.39 8.63 -5.11
N GLY A 191 9.07 8.67 -4.94
CA GLY A 191 8.34 7.70 -4.12
C GLY A 191 6.84 7.78 -4.31
N VAL A 192 6.14 6.73 -3.88
CA VAL A 192 4.68 6.62 -3.93
C VAL A 192 4.15 6.33 -2.54
N ARG A 193 3.14 7.08 -2.09
CA ARG A 193 2.43 6.80 -0.83
C ARG A 193 1.18 6.00 -1.11
N LEU A 194 1.03 4.91 -0.38
CA LEU A 194 -0.08 3.98 -0.44
C LEU A 194 -0.92 4.08 0.82
N GLN A 195 -2.22 3.99 0.67
CA GLN A 195 -3.14 3.62 1.73
C GLN A 195 -3.50 2.15 1.55
N VAL A 196 -3.36 1.36 2.60
CA VAL A 196 -3.67 -0.08 2.56
C VAL A 196 -4.84 -0.36 3.49
N CYS A 197 -5.84 -1.07 2.97
CA CYS A 197 -7.00 -1.53 3.71
C CYS A 197 -7.02 -3.07 3.72
N ALA A 198 -7.30 -3.71 4.87
CA ALA A 198 -7.66 -5.12 4.93
C ALA A 198 -9.11 -5.28 5.35
N ASN A 199 -9.85 -6.13 4.64
CA ASN A 199 -11.24 -6.49 4.98
C ASN A 199 -12.13 -5.24 5.18
N GLY A 200 -11.89 -4.18 4.39
CA GLY A 200 -12.62 -2.90 4.47
C GLY A 200 -12.15 -1.95 5.58
N ARG A 201 -11.16 -2.33 6.40
CA ARG A 201 -10.56 -1.48 7.43
C ARG A 201 -9.19 -0.95 6.96
N THR A 202 -8.99 0.36 7.03
CA THR A 202 -7.65 0.96 6.78
C THR A 202 -6.67 0.42 7.82
N ILE A 203 -5.58 -0.21 7.38
CA ILE A 203 -4.51 -0.72 8.25
C ILE A 203 -3.42 0.33 8.44
N GLY A 204 -3.13 1.13 7.41
CA GLY A 204 -2.14 2.19 7.51
C GLY A 204 -1.77 2.82 6.19
N ARG A 205 -0.80 3.73 6.24
CA ARG A 205 -0.20 4.39 5.07
C ARG A 205 1.25 3.95 4.92
N SER A 206 1.66 3.55 3.72
CA SER A 206 2.97 2.97 3.45
C SER A 206 3.63 3.70 2.28
N ARG A 207 4.91 4.06 2.41
CA ARG A 207 5.70 4.63 1.30
C ARG A 207 6.43 3.54 0.52
N THR A 208 6.31 3.52 -0.79
CA THR A 208 7.02 2.63 -1.71
C THR A 208 7.93 3.44 -2.61
N GLY A 209 9.25 3.18 -2.54
CA GLY A 209 10.28 3.98 -3.21
C GLY A 209 10.70 5.19 -2.40
#